data_AF-S4R8Y5-F1
#
_entry.id   AF-S4R8Y5-F1
#
_cell.length_a   1.000
_cell.length_b   1.000
_cell.length_c   1.000
_cell.angle_alpha   90.00
_cell.angle_beta   90.00
_cell.angle_gamma   90.00
#
_symmetry.space_group_name_H-M   'P 1'
#
loop_
_entity.id
_entity.type
_entity.pdbx_description
1 polymer ?
#
loop_
_entity_poly.entity_id
_entity_poly.type
_entity_poly.pdbx_seq_one_letter_code
_entity_poly.pdbx_strand_id
1 'polypeptide(L)'
;MAEQRGAQVAEARPKRKKMNKNKKKNWVKCSDVTDVEEFLEDVRLQERTTGGLVKDQPDASIFFFDTKNKSKVLTTFLPPTDRNSNKGRQDRPLKIDLILQPSSGVDTPLNLSVQQVPGARRARRRVARCERYGPNSGADARAERLLLARARAARKRASAPPEPGKAERPFYDLWDRNGPLGKELQGQDDWFLEQTKRKRVKPHILMLEKPSRVPAVEAPLPGLSYNPAYEDHQMLLLDAHAVEVKKLREQKKLERRLRFPAGQERPTQ
;
A
#
# COMPACT_ATOMS: atom_id res chain seq x y z
N MET A 1 -8.39 28.74 2.58
CA MET A 1 -9.43 27.72 2.79
C MET A 1 -8.81 26.37 2.52
N ALA A 2 -8.18 25.80 3.55
CA ALA A 2 -7.53 24.49 3.47
C ALA A 2 -8.59 23.45 3.83
N GLU A 3 -9.00 22.66 2.86
CA GLU A 3 -9.91 21.53 3.08
C GLU A 3 -9.17 20.45 3.89
N GLN A 4 -9.58 20.32 5.14
CA GLN A 4 -9.20 19.21 6.00
C GLN A 4 -9.89 17.95 5.46
N ARG A 5 -9.14 17.10 4.75
CA ARG A 5 -9.57 15.73 4.47
C ARG A 5 -9.57 14.98 5.79
N GLY A 6 -10.75 14.71 6.33
CA GLY A 6 -10.95 13.89 7.52
C GLY A 6 -10.30 12.52 7.31
N ALA A 7 -9.25 12.25 8.08
CA ALA A 7 -8.69 10.93 8.23
C ALA A 7 -9.76 10.06 8.91
N GLN A 8 -10.29 9.07 8.20
CA GLN A 8 -11.06 8.00 8.82
C GLN A 8 -10.08 7.23 9.72
N VAL A 9 -10.20 7.49 11.03
CA VAL A 9 -9.52 6.73 12.07
C VAL A 9 -10.11 5.32 12.00
N ALA A 10 -9.34 4.37 11.47
CA ALA A 10 -9.69 2.96 11.56
C ALA A 10 -9.61 2.56 13.04
N GLU A 11 -10.76 2.54 13.72
CA GLU A 11 -10.85 2.07 15.10
C GLU A 11 -10.34 0.62 15.17
N ALA A 12 -9.34 0.41 16.01
CA ALA A 12 -8.79 -0.91 16.28
C ALA A 12 -9.86 -1.74 17.00
N ARG A 13 -10.47 -2.70 16.29
CA ARG A 13 -11.46 -3.62 16.90
C ARG A 13 -10.82 -4.32 18.11
N PRO A 14 -11.46 -4.29 19.29
CA PRO A 14 -10.89 -4.88 20.49
C PRO A 14 -10.70 -6.39 20.32
N LYS A 15 -9.60 -6.91 20.89
CA LYS A 15 -9.30 -8.34 20.83
C LYS A 15 -10.45 -9.14 21.46
N ARG A 16 -11.00 -10.11 20.71
CA ARG A 16 -12.09 -10.98 21.17
C ARG A 16 -11.68 -11.67 22.46
N LYS A 17 -12.46 -11.48 23.53
CA LYS A 17 -12.25 -12.15 24.82
C LYS A 17 -12.39 -13.66 24.62
N LYS A 18 -11.36 -14.41 25.00
CA LYS A 18 -11.40 -15.88 24.99
C LYS A 18 -12.29 -16.33 26.14
N MET A 19 -13.42 -16.96 25.82
CA MET A 19 -14.27 -17.60 26.82
C MET A 19 -14.59 -19.04 26.42
N ASN A 20 -14.98 -19.86 27.40
CA ASN A 20 -15.20 -21.29 27.24
C ASN A 20 -16.53 -21.62 26.50
N LYS A 21 -16.40 -22.25 25.33
CA LYS A 21 -17.50 -22.69 24.44
C LYS A 21 -18.12 -24.03 24.84
N ASN A 22 -17.99 -24.48 26.07
CA ASN A 22 -18.63 -25.72 26.52
C ASN A 22 -20.13 -25.61 26.81
N LYS A 23 -20.67 -24.40 27.04
CA LYS A 23 -22.09 -24.18 27.37
C LYS A 23 -22.84 -23.47 26.24
N LYS A 24 -24.10 -23.85 25.97
CA LYS A 24 -24.95 -23.21 24.95
C LYS A 24 -25.12 -21.70 25.16
N LYS A 25 -25.31 -21.24 26.40
CA LYS A 25 -25.41 -19.80 26.76
C LYS A 25 -24.18 -19.00 26.31
N ASN A 26 -23.02 -19.64 26.34
CA ASN A 26 -21.75 -19.05 25.98
C ASN A 26 -21.54 -19.00 24.46
N TRP A 27 -22.08 -19.97 23.71
CA TRP A 27 -22.12 -19.93 22.24
C TRP A 27 -22.92 -18.75 21.70
N VAL A 28 -24.12 -18.53 22.25
CA VAL A 28 -25.01 -17.44 21.81
C VAL A 28 -24.36 -16.07 22.03
N LYS A 29 -23.61 -15.88 23.12
CA LYS A 29 -22.96 -14.59 23.45
C LYS A 29 -21.66 -14.31 22.73
N CYS A 30 -21.01 -15.33 22.16
CA CYS A 30 -19.67 -15.20 21.57
C CYS A 30 -19.62 -15.42 20.06
N SER A 31 -20.74 -15.84 19.49
CA SER A 31 -20.96 -15.82 18.05
C SER A 31 -21.34 -14.39 17.70
N ASP A 32 -20.43 -13.68 17.06
CA ASP A 32 -20.67 -12.34 16.55
C ASP A 32 -21.28 -12.52 15.16
N VAL A 33 -22.57 -12.22 15.05
CA VAL A 33 -23.38 -12.38 13.81
C VAL A 33 -23.78 -11.00 13.27
N THR A 34 -23.27 -9.91 13.89
CA THR A 34 -23.59 -8.53 13.53
C THR A 34 -23.37 -8.24 12.04
N ASP A 35 -22.27 -8.72 11.48
CA ASP A 35 -21.97 -8.59 10.04
C ASP A 35 -23.03 -9.23 9.14
N VAL A 36 -23.56 -10.39 9.54
CA VAL A 36 -24.62 -11.09 8.79
C VAL A 36 -25.97 -10.39 9.00
N GLU A 37 -26.23 -9.89 10.21
CA GLU A 37 -27.44 -9.12 10.52
C GLU A 37 -27.48 -7.80 9.75
N GLU A 38 -26.39 -7.03 9.77
CA GLU A 38 -26.20 -5.79 9.01
C GLU A 38 -26.38 -6.04 7.51
N PHE A 39 -25.77 -7.11 6.96
CA PHE A 39 -25.96 -7.48 5.56
C PHE A 39 -27.43 -7.79 5.23
N LEU A 40 -28.12 -8.56 6.07
CA LEU A 40 -29.52 -8.91 5.85
C LEU A 40 -30.46 -7.71 6.05
N GLU A 41 -30.12 -6.77 6.93
CA GLU A 41 -30.83 -5.49 7.08
C GLU A 41 -30.64 -4.61 5.84
N ASP A 42 -29.43 -4.52 5.29
CA ASP A 42 -29.13 -3.81 4.05
C ASP A 42 -29.89 -4.41 2.86
N VAL A 43 -29.94 -5.74 2.75
CA VAL A 43 -30.73 -6.42 1.70
C VAL A 43 -32.22 -6.04 1.82
N ARG A 44 -32.80 -6.10 3.02
CA ARG A 44 -34.20 -5.68 3.25
C ARG A 44 -34.43 -4.20 2.96
N LEU A 45 -33.46 -3.35 3.26
CA LEU A 45 -33.52 -1.92 2.98
C LEU A 45 -33.48 -1.64 1.47
N GLN A 46 -32.65 -2.37 0.73
CA GLN A 46 -32.59 -2.31 -0.73
C GLN A 46 -33.89 -2.79 -1.37
N GLU A 47 -34.47 -3.89 -0.89
CA GLU A 47 -35.78 -4.39 -1.31
C GLU A 47 -36.89 -3.36 -1.06
N ARG A 48 -36.89 -2.69 0.10
CA ARG A 48 -37.90 -1.66 0.43
C ARG A 48 -37.76 -0.40 -0.43
N THR A 49 -36.54 0.04 -0.69
CA THR A 49 -36.28 1.34 -1.34
C THR A 49 -36.32 1.25 -2.85
N THR A 50 -35.80 0.15 -3.40
CA THR A 50 -35.58 -0.03 -4.84
C THR A 50 -36.52 -1.06 -5.45
N GLY A 51 -37.27 -1.81 -4.62
CA GLY A 51 -38.16 -2.88 -5.06
C GLY A 51 -37.46 -4.19 -5.42
N GLY A 52 -36.17 -4.35 -5.07
CA GLY A 52 -35.35 -5.53 -5.34
C GLY A 52 -33.87 -5.26 -5.06
N LEU A 53 -33.02 -6.29 -5.25
CA LEU A 53 -31.58 -6.14 -5.05
C LEU A 53 -30.99 -5.26 -6.17
N VAL A 54 -30.20 -4.26 -5.78
CA VAL A 54 -29.59 -3.30 -6.73
C VAL A 54 -28.70 -4.01 -7.77
N LYS A 55 -28.13 -5.17 -7.42
CA LYS A 55 -27.28 -5.97 -8.32
C LYS A 55 -28.02 -6.59 -9.50
N ASP A 56 -29.31 -6.90 -9.33
CA ASP A 56 -30.09 -7.61 -10.36
C ASP A 56 -30.85 -6.63 -11.28
N GLN A 57 -30.97 -5.37 -10.85
CA GLN A 57 -31.58 -4.30 -11.64
C GLN A 57 -30.66 -3.90 -12.80
N PRO A 58 -31.19 -3.71 -14.03
CA PRO A 58 -30.38 -3.24 -15.14
C PRO A 58 -29.91 -1.81 -14.89
N ASP A 59 -28.66 -1.51 -15.26
CA ASP A 59 -28.04 -0.19 -15.06
C ASP A 59 -28.88 0.97 -15.64
N ALA A 60 -29.61 0.74 -16.73
CA ALA A 60 -30.49 1.73 -17.36
C ALA A 60 -31.70 2.13 -16.50
N SER A 61 -32.10 1.28 -15.54
CA SER A 61 -33.16 1.56 -14.56
C SER A 61 -32.63 2.40 -13.39
N ILE A 62 -31.40 2.11 -12.96
CA ILE A 62 -30.75 2.77 -11.82
C ILE A 62 -30.20 4.14 -12.21
N PHE A 63 -29.62 4.24 -13.42
CA PHE A 63 -28.91 5.42 -13.89
C PHE A 63 -29.65 6.08 -15.04
N PHE A 64 -30.06 7.34 -14.84
CA PHE A 64 -30.54 8.20 -15.91
C PHE A 64 -29.43 9.17 -16.33
N PHE A 65 -29.03 9.12 -17.59
CA PHE A 65 -28.10 10.09 -18.17
C PHE A 65 -28.86 11.38 -18.52
N ASP A 66 -28.88 12.35 -17.60
CA ASP A 66 -29.44 13.67 -17.89
C ASP A 66 -28.49 14.46 -18.80
N THR A 67 -28.68 14.29 -20.10
CA THR A 67 -27.96 15.02 -21.15
C THR A 67 -28.62 16.36 -21.50
N LYS A 68 -29.62 16.80 -20.72
CA LYS A 68 -30.20 18.13 -20.89
C LYS A 68 -29.27 19.18 -20.30
N ASN A 69 -28.33 19.64 -21.13
CA ASN A 69 -27.57 20.85 -20.90
C ASN A 69 -28.53 22.02 -20.60
N LYS A 70 -28.75 22.33 -19.32
CA LYS A 70 -29.29 23.63 -18.88
C LYS A 70 -28.22 24.71 -19.07
N SER A 71 -27.73 24.89 -20.29
CA SER A 71 -26.69 25.85 -20.66
C SER A 71 -27.26 27.17 -21.20
N LYS A 72 -28.42 27.62 -20.70
CA LYS A 72 -29.05 28.89 -21.12
C LYS A 72 -29.88 29.50 -19.99
N VAL A 73 -29.27 29.97 -18.89
CA VAL A 73 -29.95 30.99 -18.04
C VAL A 73 -29.00 32.01 -17.41
N LEU A 74 -27.70 31.73 -17.19
CA LEU A 74 -26.82 32.65 -16.43
C LEU A 74 -25.75 33.39 -17.26
N THR A 75 -25.87 33.47 -18.58
CA THR A 75 -24.91 34.21 -19.42
C THR A 75 -25.62 34.98 -20.52
N THR A 76 -26.43 35.96 -20.16
CA THR A 76 -27.06 36.90 -21.11
C THR A 76 -26.63 38.36 -20.92
N PHE A 77 -25.62 38.65 -20.09
CA PHE A 77 -25.26 40.05 -19.80
C PHE A 77 -23.78 40.44 -19.83
N LEU A 78 -22.86 39.67 -20.44
CA LEU A 78 -21.55 40.24 -20.79
C LEU A 78 -20.98 39.66 -22.10
N PRO A 79 -20.46 40.51 -23.00
CA PRO A 79 -19.92 40.07 -24.28
C PRO A 79 -18.56 39.36 -24.11
N PRO A 80 -18.19 38.43 -25.02
CA PRO A 80 -16.91 37.74 -25.00
C PRO A 80 -15.76 38.70 -25.33
N THR A 81 -14.87 38.98 -24.37
CA THR A 81 -13.59 39.64 -24.65
C THR A 81 -12.43 38.64 -24.60
N ASP A 82 -11.62 38.72 -25.64
CA ASP A 82 -10.39 38.02 -26.00
C ASP A 82 -9.65 37.25 -24.89
N ARG A 83 -9.52 35.94 -25.10
CA ARG A 83 -8.81 35.00 -24.22
C ARG A 83 -7.27 35.13 -24.24
N ASN A 84 -6.70 36.14 -24.91
CA ASN A 84 -5.23 36.24 -25.14
C ASN A 84 -4.46 37.26 -24.28
N SER A 85 -5.06 37.87 -23.25
CA SER A 85 -4.35 38.80 -22.35
C SER A 85 -3.95 38.18 -20.99
N ASN A 86 -3.33 36.99 -20.97
CA ASN A 86 -2.88 36.40 -19.70
C ASN A 86 -1.71 37.16 -19.04
N LYS A 87 -0.97 37.99 -19.80
CA LYS A 87 0.11 38.83 -19.26
C LYS A 87 -0.41 39.88 -18.28
N GLY A 88 -1.51 40.54 -18.60
CA GLY A 88 -2.14 41.54 -17.73
C GLY A 88 -2.92 40.95 -16.55
N ARG A 89 -2.95 39.62 -16.35
CA ARG A 89 -3.56 38.99 -15.17
C ARG A 89 -2.57 38.80 -14.02
N GLN A 90 -1.27 38.70 -14.30
CA GLN A 90 -0.22 38.58 -13.29
C GLN A 90 0.01 39.91 -12.55
N ASP A 91 -0.16 41.03 -13.27
CA ASP A 91 0.03 42.38 -12.72
C ASP A 91 -1.26 42.97 -12.11
N ARG A 92 -2.39 42.24 -12.19
CA ARG A 92 -3.63 42.67 -11.54
C ARG A 92 -3.54 42.37 -10.04
N PRO A 93 -3.79 43.36 -9.17
CA PRO A 93 -3.89 43.11 -7.74
C PRO A 93 -4.95 42.03 -7.46
N LEU A 94 -4.73 41.23 -6.42
CA LEU A 94 -5.68 40.19 -6.03
C LEU A 94 -7.04 40.85 -5.71
N LYS A 95 -8.15 40.11 -5.88
CA LYS A 95 -9.48 40.65 -5.62
C LYS A 95 -9.62 41.19 -4.19
N ILE A 96 -8.94 40.57 -3.23
CA ILE A 96 -8.86 41.01 -1.84
C ILE A 96 -8.21 42.40 -1.71
N ASP A 97 -7.12 42.65 -2.46
CA ASP A 97 -6.38 43.91 -2.43
C ASP A 97 -7.16 45.02 -3.16
N LEU A 98 -7.88 44.67 -4.23
CA LEU A 98 -8.81 45.59 -4.90
C LEU A 98 -9.96 46.05 -4.00
N ILE A 99 -10.46 45.18 -3.12
CA ILE A 99 -11.52 45.53 -2.16
C ILE A 99 -10.99 46.47 -1.06
N LEU A 100 -9.70 46.38 -0.74
CA LEU A 100 -9.03 47.24 0.23
C LEU A 100 -8.65 48.61 -0.32
N GLN A 101 -8.62 48.78 -1.65
CA GLN A 101 -8.37 50.08 -2.27
C GLN A 101 -9.58 51.01 -2.12
N PRO A 102 -9.37 52.32 -1.92
CA PRO A 102 -10.48 53.27 -1.83
C PRO A 102 -11.27 53.27 -3.15
N SER A 103 -12.59 53.15 -3.05
CA SER A 103 -13.48 53.14 -4.22
C SER A 103 -13.75 54.53 -4.80
N SER A 104 -13.39 55.60 -4.09
CA SER A 104 -13.50 56.97 -4.56
C SER A 104 -12.28 57.35 -5.40
N GLY A 105 -12.50 57.85 -6.62
CA GLY A 105 -11.46 58.47 -7.45
C GLY A 105 -11.00 59.85 -6.97
N VAL A 106 -11.38 60.23 -5.74
CA VAL A 106 -10.98 61.46 -5.07
C VAL A 106 -9.86 61.11 -4.10
N ASP A 107 -8.72 61.77 -4.24
CA ASP A 107 -7.60 61.60 -3.31
C ASP A 107 -8.04 61.94 -1.89
N THR A 108 -7.62 61.13 -0.92
CA THR A 108 -7.96 61.39 0.47
C THR A 108 -7.30 62.71 0.90
N PRO A 109 -8.03 63.65 1.53
CA PRO A 109 -7.49 64.97 1.90
C PRO A 109 -6.45 64.91 3.04
N LEU A 110 -6.10 63.71 3.50
CA LEU A 110 -5.13 63.47 4.56
C LEU A 110 -3.74 63.30 3.95
N ASN A 111 -3.03 64.41 3.79
CA ASN A 111 -1.57 64.39 3.69
C ASN A 111 -0.99 64.02 5.06
N LEU A 112 -1.08 62.74 5.45
CA LEU A 112 -0.53 62.27 6.72
C LEU A 112 0.97 62.52 6.71
N SER A 113 1.43 63.39 7.61
CA SER A 113 2.85 63.58 7.86
C SER A 113 3.47 62.20 8.13
N VAL A 114 4.68 61.96 7.63
CA VAL A 114 5.41 60.69 7.86
C VAL A 114 5.61 60.36 9.34
N GLN A 115 5.38 61.32 10.24
CA GLN A 115 5.37 61.09 11.68
C GLN A 115 4.12 60.35 12.17
N GLN A 116 3.00 60.40 11.44
CA GLN A 116 1.72 59.79 11.79
C GLN A 116 1.56 58.35 11.26
N VAL A 117 2.35 57.94 10.26
CA VAL A 117 2.34 56.57 9.73
C VAL A 117 3.29 55.68 10.53
N PRO A 118 2.79 54.64 11.23
CA PRO A 118 3.64 53.72 11.98
C PRO A 118 4.73 53.12 11.09
N GLY A 119 6.00 53.29 11.47
CA GLY A 119 7.15 52.74 10.74
C GLY A 119 7.65 53.58 9.56
N ALA A 120 7.04 54.71 9.21
CA ALA A 120 7.45 55.48 8.04
C ALA A 120 8.83 56.17 8.19
N ARG A 121 9.28 56.46 9.43
CA ARG A 121 10.68 56.85 9.71
C ARG A 121 11.68 55.75 9.31
N ARG A 122 11.33 54.48 9.52
CA ARG A 122 12.18 53.33 9.17
C ARG A 122 12.22 53.11 7.66
N ALA A 123 11.08 53.29 6.97
CA ALA A 123 11.00 53.25 5.52
C ALA A 123 11.85 54.35 4.87
N ARG A 124 11.72 55.60 5.33
CA ARG A 124 12.59 56.72 4.87
C ARG A 124 14.06 56.46 5.13
N ARG A 125 14.44 55.93 6.30
CA ARG A 125 15.84 55.56 6.59
C ARG A 125 16.37 54.47 5.67
N ARG A 126 15.52 53.57 5.19
CA ARG A 126 15.89 52.54 4.22
C ARG A 126 16.09 53.14 2.83
N VAL A 127 15.14 53.97 2.36
CA VAL A 127 15.25 54.69 1.08
C VAL A 127 16.48 55.60 1.05
N ALA A 128 16.68 56.44 2.08
CA ALA A 128 17.84 57.31 2.20
C ALA A 128 19.18 56.56 2.41
N ARG A 129 19.13 55.27 2.76
CA ARG A 129 20.31 54.39 2.79
C ARG A 129 20.57 53.84 1.39
N CYS A 130 19.55 53.37 0.70
CA CYS A 130 19.64 52.92 -0.70
C CYS A 130 20.12 54.05 -1.63
N GLU A 131 19.66 55.29 -1.41
CA GLU A 131 20.10 56.47 -2.18
C GLU A 131 21.55 56.85 -1.88
N ARG A 132 21.95 56.85 -0.59
CA ARG A 132 23.31 57.24 -0.17
C ARG A 132 24.39 56.30 -0.64
N TYR A 133 24.12 55.00 -0.56
CA TYR A 133 25.11 54.00 -0.88
C TYR A 133 24.89 53.45 -2.32
N GLY A 134 23.76 53.75 -2.97
CA GLY A 134 23.43 53.26 -4.31
C GLY A 134 23.03 51.77 -4.34
N PRO A 135 22.45 51.28 -5.45
CA PRO A 135 21.93 49.90 -5.55
C PRO A 135 23.00 48.81 -5.39
N ASN A 136 24.29 49.13 -5.51
CA ASN A 136 25.40 48.16 -5.51
C ASN A 136 26.15 48.05 -4.17
N SER A 137 25.76 48.82 -3.16
CA SER A 137 26.52 48.96 -1.90
C SER A 137 26.11 48.02 -0.77
N GLY A 138 25.15 47.12 -1.01
CA GLY A 138 24.77 46.13 0.00
C GLY A 138 24.05 46.72 1.22
N ALA A 139 23.42 47.89 1.11
CA ALA A 139 22.57 48.46 2.17
C ALA A 139 21.46 47.49 2.66
N ASP A 140 21.00 46.60 1.77
CA ASP A 140 20.07 45.49 2.03
C ASP A 140 20.73 44.12 1.79
N ALA A 141 22.06 44.01 2.01
CA ALA A 141 22.86 42.83 1.68
C ALA A 141 22.28 41.50 2.22
N ARG A 142 21.61 41.52 3.39
CA ARG A 142 20.97 40.32 3.93
C ARG A 142 19.75 39.89 3.11
N ALA A 143 18.90 40.82 2.69
CA ALA A 143 17.69 40.52 1.93
C ALA A 143 18.04 40.05 0.52
N GLU A 144 18.98 40.73 -0.14
CA GLU A 144 19.50 40.34 -1.46
C GLU A 144 20.20 38.99 -1.41
N ARG A 145 21.02 38.73 -0.37
CA ARG A 145 21.66 37.42 -0.18
C ARG A 145 20.64 36.30 0.02
N LEU A 146 19.54 36.57 0.73
CA LEU A 146 18.45 35.60 0.90
C LEU A 146 17.68 35.36 -0.41
N LEU A 147 17.45 36.39 -1.23
CA LEU A 147 16.84 36.26 -2.55
C LEU A 147 17.72 35.46 -3.50
N LEU A 148 19.02 35.76 -3.57
CA LEU A 148 19.99 35.01 -4.36
C LEU A 148 20.11 33.56 -3.88
N ALA A 149 20.08 33.32 -2.57
CA ALA A 149 20.06 31.96 -2.01
C ALA A 149 18.80 31.18 -2.41
N ARG A 150 17.62 31.83 -2.38
CA ARG A 150 16.36 31.22 -2.87
C ARG A 150 16.42 30.91 -4.35
N ALA A 151 16.90 31.83 -5.18
CA ALA A 151 17.05 31.62 -6.62
C ALA A 151 18.01 30.45 -6.93
N ARG A 152 19.14 30.36 -6.21
CA ARG A 152 20.08 29.24 -6.31
C ARG A 152 19.47 27.91 -5.87
N ALA A 153 18.70 27.90 -4.78
CA ALA A 153 18.00 26.71 -4.31
C ALA A 153 16.92 26.23 -5.30
N ALA A 154 16.19 27.15 -5.93
CA ALA A 154 15.21 26.81 -6.97
C ALA A 154 15.89 26.17 -8.20
N ARG A 155 17.02 26.72 -8.66
CA ARG A 155 17.82 26.12 -9.75
C ARG A 155 18.32 24.72 -9.39
N LYS A 156 18.83 24.53 -8.15
CA LYS A 156 19.26 23.21 -7.66
C LYS A 156 18.12 22.18 -7.61
N ARG A 157 16.90 22.61 -7.27
CA ARG A 157 15.71 21.74 -7.29
C ARG A 157 15.28 21.37 -8.71
N ALA A 158 15.41 22.30 -9.66
CA ALA A 158 15.09 22.04 -11.06
C ALA A 158 16.10 21.11 -11.76
N SER A 159 17.38 21.17 -11.36
CA SER A 159 18.44 20.29 -11.88
C SER A 159 18.64 19.02 -11.07
N ALA A 160 17.89 18.82 -9.97
CA ALA A 160 18.01 17.61 -9.17
C ALA A 160 17.46 16.42 -9.96
N PRO A 161 18.11 15.23 -9.90
CA PRO A 161 17.53 14.02 -10.44
C PRO A 161 16.11 13.80 -9.90
N PRO A 162 15.18 13.28 -10.71
CA PRO A 162 13.83 13.00 -10.25
C PRO A 162 13.90 12.08 -9.03
N GLU A 163 13.15 12.42 -7.98
CA GLU A 163 13.15 11.65 -6.75
C GLU A 163 12.82 10.17 -7.02
N PRO A 164 13.49 9.23 -6.33
CA PRO A 164 13.19 7.80 -6.47
C PRO A 164 11.73 7.56 -6.06
N GLY A 165 10.87 7.33 -7.05
CA GLY A 165 9.41 7.25 -6.89
C GLY A 165 8.62 8.05 -7.94
N LYS A 166 9.27 8.99 -8.63
CA LYS A 166 8.72 9.74 -9.78
C LYS A 166 9.44 9.42 -11.10
N ALA A 167 9.71 8.14 -11.35
CA ALA A 167 10.05 7.72 -12.71
C ALA A 167 8.87 8.06 -13.65
N GLU A 168 9.18 8.45 -14.88
CA GLU A 168 8.21 8.66 -15.96
C GLU A 168 7.47 7.35 -16.22
N ARG A 169 6.36 7.13 -15.50
CA ARG A 169 5.48 6.01 -15.79
C ARG A 169 4.88 6.28 -17.17
N PRO A 170 4.97 5.36 -18.13
CA PRO A 170 4.26 5.53 -19.39
C PRO A 170 2.77 5.71 -19.07
N PHE A 171 2.14 6.71 -19.69
CA PHE A 171 0.72 6.98 -19.51
C PHE A 171 -0.06 5.71 -19.85
N TYR A 172 -0.73 5.14 -18.86
CA TYR A 172 -1.56 3.96 -19.04
C TYR A 172 -3.03 4.37 -18.91
N ASP A 173 -3.81 4.10 -19.96
CA ASP A 173 -5.27 4.25 -19.91
C ASP A 173 -5.85 3.13 -19.04
N LEU A 174 -6.33 3.52 -17.87
CA LEU A 174 -6.87 2.62 -16.85
C LEU A 174 -8.09 1.83 -17.33
N TRP A 175 -8.77 2.30 -18.38
CA TRP A 175 -9.98 1.70 -18.93
C TRP A 175 -9.74 0.90 -20.22
N ASP A 176 -8.50 0.85 -20.70
CA ASP A 176 -8.18 0.06 -21.88
C ASP A 176 -8.39 -1.44 -21.58
N ARG A 177 -9.20 -2.09 -22.40
CA ARG A 177 -9.53 -3.53 -22.28
C ARG A 177 -8.29 -4.40 -22.44
N ASN A 178 -7.25 -3.91 -23.12
CA ASN A 178 -6.08 -4.69 -23.52
C ASN A 178 -4.77 -4.32 -22.80
N GLY A 179 -4.80 -3.43 -21.82
CA GLY A 179 -3.55 -2.98 -21.27
C GLY A 179 -2.97 -3.83 -20.13
N PRO A 180 -1.80 -3.44 -19.59
CA PRO A 180 -0.98 -4.32 -18.78
C PRO A 180 -1.67 -4.75 -17.49
N LEU A 181 -2.55 -3.91 -16.92
CA LEU A 181 -3.30 -4.25 -15.71
C LEU A 181 -4.26 -5.42 -15.95
N GLY A 182 -4.96 -5.44 -17.09
CA GLY A 182 -5.92 -6.51 -17.42
C GLY A 182 -5.24 -7.85 -17.71
N LYS A 183 -4.04 -7.83 -18.31
CA LYS A 183 -3.27 -9.04 -18.61
C LYS A 183 -2.93 -9.87 -17.38
N GLU A 184 -2.69 -9.24 -16.22
CA GLU A 184 -2.36 -9.96 -14.99
C GLU A 184 -3.56 -10.65 -14.32
N LEU A 185 -4.77 -10.20 -14.66
CA LEU A 185 -6.05 -10.72 -14.15
C LEU A 185 -6.64 -11.79 -15.08
N GLN A 186 -6.25 -11.87 -16.35
CA GLN A 186 -6.69 -12.91 -17.28
C GLN A 186 -6.30 -14.30 -16.76
N GLY A 187 -7.31 -15.16 -16.52
CA GLY A 187 -7.13 -16.53 -16.05
C GLY A 187 -6.91 -16.68 -14.54
N GLN A 188 -7.20 -15.66 -13.72
CA GLN A 188 -7.24 -15.80 -12.26
C GLN A 188 -8.63 -16.27 -11.78
N ASP A 189 -8.68 -16.91 -10.61
CA ASP A 189 -9.94 -17.42 -10.01
C ASP A 189 -10.98 -16.31 -9.84
N ASP A 190 -12.25 -16.62 -10.13
CA ASP A 190 -13.38 -15.69 -10.03
C ASP A 190 -13.51 -15.08 -8.62
N TRP A 191 -13.33 -15.91 -7.58
CA TRP A 191 -13.34 -15.45 -6.19
C TRP A 191 -12.24 -14.43 -5.87
N PHE A 192 -11.06 -14.58 -6.49
CA PHE A 192 -9.96 -13.63 -6.34
C PHE A 192 -10.28 -12.27 -7.00
N LEU A 193 -10.97 -12.31 -8.16
CA LEU A 193 -11.39 -11.11 -8.89
C LEU A 193 -12.47 -10.33 -8.13
N GLU A 194 -13.40 -11.02 -7.48
CA GLU A 194 -14.53 -10.42 -6.76
C GLU A 194 -14.16 -9.80 -5.42
N GLN A 195 -13.34 -10.47 -4.60
CA GLN A 195 -13.19 -10.08 -3.20
C GLN A 195 -11.98 -9.22 -2.88
N THR A 196 -10.78 -9.61 -3.31
CA THR A 196 -9.55 -9.01 -2.74
C THR A 196 -8.53 -8.54 -3.76
N LYS A 197 -8.59 -9.02 -5.03
CA LYS A 197 -7.58 -8.79 -6.08
C LYS A 197 -6.13 -9.00 -5.60
N ARG A 198 -5.93 -9.73 -4.50
CA ARG A 198 -4.65 -9.93 -3.81
C ARG A 198 -4.26 -11.40 -3.85
N LYS A 199 -3.14 -11.70 -4.53
CA LYS A 199 -2.72 -13.09 -4.74
C LYS A 199 -2.14 -13.59 -3.43
N ARG A 200 -2.47 -14.81 -3.03
CA ARG A 200 -1.84 -15.43 -1.85
C ARG A 200 -0.34 -15.58 -2.11
N VAL A 201 0.47 -15.29 -1.10
CA VAL A 201 1.92 -15.49 -1.19
C VAL A 201 2.19 -16.99 -1.39
N LYS A 202 2.99 -17.33 -2.40
CA LYS A 202 3.39 -18.72 -2.64
C LYS A 202 4.27 -19.18 -1.47
N PRO A 203 4.01 -20.36 -0.87
CA PRO A 203 4.84 -20.86 0.21
C PRO A 203 6.25 -21.18 -0.30
N HIS A 204 7.24 -21.09 0.59
CA HIS A 204 8.62 -21.47 0.27
C HIS A 204 8.73 -22.98 0.03
N ILE A 205 9.59 -23.40 -0.91
CA ILE A 205 9.71 -24.81 -1.36
C ILE A 205 9.99 -25.77 -0.19
N LEU A 206 10.85 -25.36 0.75
CA LEU A 206 11.19 -26.15 1.95
C LEU A 206 9.97 -26.52 2.81
N MET A 207 8.87 -25.76 2.75
CA MET A 207 7.65 -26.11 3.49
C MET A 207 6.88 -27.29 2.86
N LEU A 208 7.12 -27.58 1.59
CA LEU A 208 6.50 -28.69 0.86
C LEU A 208 7.28 -30.00 1.04
N GLU A 209 8.52 -29.93 1.54
CA GLU A 209 9.35 -31.09 1.79
C GLU A 209 8.82 -31.88 2.99
N LYS A 210 8.70 -33.20 2.83
CA LYS A 210 8.31 -34.09 3.93
C LYS A 210 9.46 -34.18 4.95
N PRO A 211 9.19 -34.15 6.26
CA PRO A 211 10.22 -34.12 7.29
C PRO A 211 11.04 -35.43 7.36
N SER A 212 10.44 -36.56 6.99
CA SER A 212 11.09 -37.87 6.96
C SER A 212 11.01 -38.49 5.57
N ARG A 213 12.08 -39.22 5.20
CA ARG A 213 12.07 -40.10 4.02
C ARG A 213 11.40 -41.44 4.30
N VAL A 214 11.30 -41.82 5.57
CA VAL A 214 10.71 -43.08 6.03
C VAL A 214 9.18 -42.94 6.08
N PRO A 215 8.41 -43.97 5.67
CA PRO A 215 6.96 -43.98 5.84
C PRO A 215 6.58 -43.87 7.33
N ALA A 216 5.39 -43.32 7.61
CA ALA A 216 4.94 -43.11 8.98
C ALA A 216 4.70 -44.42 9.76
N VAL A 217 4.38 -45.51 9.04
CA VAL A 217 4.17 -46.85 9.59
C VAL A 217 4.85 -47.85 8.65
N GLU A 218 5.68 -48.73 9.20
CA GLU A 218 6.24 -49.85 8.45
C GLU A 218 5.16 -50.93 8.28
N ALA A 219 4.89 -51.32 7.05
CA ALA A 219 3.96 -52.41 6.79
C ALA A 219 4.63 -53.75 7.17
N PRO A 220 3.95 -54.63 7.93
CA PRO A 220 4.51 -55.94 8.27
C PRO A 220 4.70 -56.80 7.01
N LEU A 221 5.77 -57.59 6.97
CA LEU A 221 5.98 -58.59 5.91
C LEU A 221 4.94 -59.71 6.04
N PRO A 222 4.50 -60.34 4.93
CA PRO A 222 3.45 -61.36 4.96
C PRO A 222 3.80 -62.57 5.85
N GLY A 223 5.09 -62.95 5.89
CA GLY A 223 5.62 -64.04 6.71
C GLY A 223 5.63 -63.79 8.23
N LEU A 224 5.34 -62.57 8.70
CA LEU A 224 5.29 -62.21 10.15
C LEU A 224 3.93 -62.46 10.79
N SER A 225 2.92 -62.83 10.00
CA SER A 225 1.61 -63.20 10.56
C SER A 225 1.71 -64.48 11.39
N TYR A 226 0.78 -64.69 12.32
CA TYR A 226 0.78 -65.87 13.20
C TYR A 226 0.59 -67.19 12.42
N ASN A 227 -0.10 -67.13 11.27
CA ASN A 227 -0.33 -68.25 10.37
C ASN A 227 0.01 -67.84 8.92
N PRO A 228 1.30 -67.70 8.58
CA PRO A 228 1.73 -67.28 7.26
C PRO A 228 1.65 -68.43 6.26
N ALA A 229 1.58 -68.12 4.97
CA ALA A 229 1.86 -69.12 3.94
C ALA A 229 3.30 -69.63 4.09
N TYR A 230 3.53 -70.90 3.78
CA TYR A 230 4.85 -71.52 3.94
C TYR A 230 5.93 -70.77 3.15
N GLU A 231 5.62 -70.39 1.91
CA GLU A 231 6.54 -69.65 1.04
C GLU A 231 6.93 -68.29 1.63
N ASP A 232 5.95 -67.52 2.11
CA ASP A 232 6.17 -66.20 2.72
C ASP A 232 7.03 -66.28 3.98
N HIS A 233 6.85 -67.32 4.79
CA HIS A 233 7.67 -67.56 5.98
C HIS A 233 9.10 -67.94 5.63
N GLN A 234 9.30 -68.84 4.66
CA GLN A 234 10.65 -69.20 4.20
C GLN A 234 11.38 -67.98 3.61
N MET A 235 10.69 -67.17 2.80
CA MET A 235 11.25 -65.93 2.25
C MET A 235 11.70 -64.97 3.35
N LEU A 236 10.88 -64.77 4.38
CA LEU A 236 11.22 -63.96 5.54
C LEU A 236 12.49 -64.46 6.25
N LEU A 237 12.62 -65.77 6.46
CA LEU A 237 13.80 -66.37 7.10
C LEU A 237 15.06 -66.20 6.24
N LEU A 238 14.93 -66.35 4.91
CA LEU A 238 16.05 -66.15 3.98
C LEU A 238 16.54 -64.71 3.99
N ASP A 239 15.63 -63.74 4.00
CA ASP A 239 15.96 -62.32 4.08
C ASP A 239 16.67 -61.98 5.39
N ALA A 240 16.15 -62.48 6.52
CA ALA A 240 16.77 -62.32 7.83
C ALA A 240 18.19 -62.95 7.86
N HIS A 241 18.34 -64.15 7.30
CA HIS A 241 19.64 -64.81 7.20
C HIS A 241 20.63 -64.00 6.35
N ALA A 242 20.20 -63.43 5.22
CA ALA A 242 21.05 -62.61 4.37
C ALA A 242 21.56 -61.35 5.09
N VAL A 243 20.72 -60.72 5.93
CA VAL A 243 21.11 -59.58 6.78
C VAL A 243 22.14 -60.00 7.82
N GLU A 244 21.94 -61.12 8.51
CA GLU A 244 22.88 -61.61 9.52
C GLU A 244 24.24 -62.01 8.91
N VAL A 245 24.23 -62.66 7.73
CA VAL A 245 25.48 -62.96 7.00
C VAL A 245 26.25 -61.68 6.65
N LYS A 246 25.56 -60.61 6.25
CA LYS A 246 26.20 -59.30 6.00
C LYS A 246 26.82 -58.73 7.27
N LYS A 247 26.09 -58.70 8.39
CA LYS A 247 26.60 -58.24 9.69
C LYS A 247 27.83 -59.04 10.14
N LEU A 248 27.78 -60.37 10.04
CA LEU A 248 28.91 -61.24 10.37
C LEU A 248 30.13 -60.96 9.47
N ARG A 249 29.93 -60.70 8.18
CA ARG A 249 31.03 -60.32 7.27
C ARG A 249 31.64 -58.98 7.66
N GLU A 250 30.82 -57.99 8.00
CA GLU A 250 31.27 -56.67 8.46
C GLU A 250 32.03 -56.76 9.79
N GLN A 251 31.52 -57.52 10.75
CA GLN A 251 32.20 -57.79 12.02
C GLN A 251 33.56 -58.47 11.79
N LYS A 252 33.61 -59.56 11.00
CA LYS A 252 34.88 -60.22 10.64
C LYS A 252 35.84 -59.27 9.93
N LYS A 253 35.33 -58.36 9.08
CA LYS A 253 36.14 -57.34 8.40
C LYS A 253 36.71 -56.33 9.40
N LEU A 254 35.92 -55.89 10.38
CA LEU A 254 36.37 -55.01 11.45
C LEU A 254 37.37 -55.71 12.37
N GLU A 255 37.10 -56.93 12.81
CA GLU A 255 38.02 -57.74 13.61
C GLU A 255 39.36 -57.93 12.91
N ARG A 256 39.36 -58.26 11.62
CA ARG A 256 40.60 -58.35 10.83
C ARG A 256 41.38 -57.04 10.78
N ARG A 257 40.68 -55.90 10.71
CA ARG A 257 41.31 -54.56 10.71
C ARG A 257 41.82 -54.14 12.08
N LEU A 258 41.12 -54.52 13.15
CA LEU A 258 41.46 -54.21 14.53
C LEU A 258 42.47 -55.19 15.14
N ARG A 259 42.65 -56.36 14.53
CA ARG A 259 43.61 -57.37 14.97
C ARG A 259 45.03 -56.84 14.78
N PHE A 260 45.75 -56.69 15.89
CA PHE A 260 47.18 -56.41 15.89
C PHE A 260 47.95 -57.59 15.25
N PRO A 261 49.04 -57.31 14.50
CA PRO A 261 49.89 -58.36 13.95
C PRO A 261 50.49 -59.21 15.08
N ALA A 262 50.62 -60.52 14.86
CA ALA A 262 51.19 -61.42 15.85
C ALA A 262 52.63 -61.00 16.19
N GLY A 263 52.91 -60.72 17.47
CA GLY A 263 54.22 -60.31 17.97
C GLY A 263 54.36 -58.85 18.39
N GLN A 264 53.33 -58.02 18.24
CA GLN A 264 53.32 -56.65 18.78
C GLN A 264 52.42 -56.58 20.03
N GLU A 265 52.99 -56.20 21.17
CA GLU A 265 52.25 -55.98 22.41
C GLU A 265 51.35 -54.75 22.27
N ARG A 266 50.12 -54.83 22.81
CA ARG A 266 49.21 -53.68 22.82
C ARG A 266 49.84 -52.58 23.69
N PRO A 267 49.77 -51.29 23.29
CA PRO A 267 50.28 -50.21 24.12
C PRO A 267 49.57 -50.23 25.48
N THR A 268 50.28 -50.60 26.53
CA THR A 268 49.82 -50.48 27.92
C THR A 268 50.00 -49.03 28.37
N GLN A 269 48.97 -48.42 28.93
CA GLN A 269 49.08 -47.11 29.61
C GLN A 269 49.70 -47.27 30.99
#